data_AF-A0AA89BEP2-F1
#
_entry.id   AF-A0AA89BEP2-F1
#
_cell.length_a   1.000
_cell.length_b   1.000
_cell.length_c   1.000
_cell.angle_alpha   90.00
_cell.angle_beta   90.00
_cell.angle_gamma   90.00
#
_symmetry.space_group_name_H-M   'P 1'
#
loop_
_entity.id
_entity.type
_entity.pdbx_description
1 polymer ?
#
loop_
_entity_poly.entity_id
_entity_poly.type
_entity_poly.pdbx_seq_one_letter_code
_entity_poly.pdbx_strand_id
1 'polypeptide(L)'
;GVAHIQNTIQSNLHKRLAMWEKYCLKHCFVVPEGFSLRKTNESCDDNSVGFDDIGDSELDAQLDTLRDKLTLVGKESAELNRELRALERQSTLSNHSAASVNDALQLYEKHSVNEMFQELLGTASEFRAKVEKLKAQRVEESERKRNERLRITGDSFLMNRGN
;
A
#
# COMPACT_ATOMS: atom_id res chain seq x y z
N GLY A 1 22.98 -1.16 24.84
CA GLY A 1 23.97 -0.12 24.54
C GLY A 1 23.30 1.22 24.26
N VAL A 2 22.67 1.37 23.10
CA VAL A 2 22.11 2.65 22.61
C VAL A 2 21.07 3.26 23.55
N ALA A 3 20.12 2.47 24.08
CA ALA A 3 19.11 2.98 25.02
C ALA A 3 19.71 3.57 26.32
N HIS A 4 20.81 2.99 26.81
CA HIS A 4 21.49 3.49 28.00
C HIS A 4 22.18 4.82 27.73
N ILE A 5 22.80 4.98 26.54
CA ILE A 5 23.41 6.23 26.09
C ILE A 5 22.34 7.31 25.94
N GLN A 6 21.20 6.99 25.29
CA GLN A 6 20.08 7.91 25.13
C GLN A 6 19.54 8.41 26.48
N ASN A 7 19.33 7.50 27.43
CA ASN A 7 18.87 7.86 28.78
C ASN A 7 19.89 8.73 29.53
N THR A 8 21.18 8.47 29.33
CA THR A 8 22.26 9.25 29.94
C THR A 8 22.31 10.67 29.37
N ILE A 9 22.17 10.82 28.05
CA ILE A 9 22.12 12.12 27.38
C ILE A 9 20.87 12.88 27.83
N GLN A 10 19.70 12.24 27.80
CA GLN A 10 18.43 12.87 28.15
C GLN A 10 18.41 13.35 29.61
N SER A 11 18.88 12.53 30.54
CA SER A 11 18.94 12.91 31.97
C SER A 11 19.93 14.06 32.22
N ASN A 12 21.07 14.09 31.55
CA ASN A 12 22.02 15.21 31.63
C ASN A 12 21.46 16.49 31.02
N LEU A 13 20.84 16.39 29.85
CA LEU A 13 20.22 17.54 29.19
C LEU A 13 19.11 18.14 30.06
N HIS A 14 18.25 17.29 30.61
CA HIS A 14 17.16 17.72 31.49
C HIS A 14 17.68 18.48 32.73
N LYS A 15 18.71 17.95 33.41
CA LYS A 15 19.33 18.63 34.56
C LYS A 15 19.90 20.00 34.18
N ARG A 16 20.60 20.09 33.04
CA ARG A 16 21.19 21.36 32.58
C ARG A 16 20.12 22.37 32.18
N LEU A 17 19.08 21.94 31.46
CA LEU A 17 17.98 22.81 31.07
C LEU A 17 17.21 23.33 32.28
N ALA A 18 16.97 22.49 33.30
CA ALA A 18 16.32 22.92 34.54
C ALA A 18 17.14 23.99 35.28
N MET A 19 18.48 23.88 35.29
CA MET A 19 19.35 24.92 35.86
C MET A 19 19.29 26.22 35.04
N TRP A 20 19.29 26.12 33.71
CA TRP A 20 19.16 27.27 32.81
C TRP A 20 17.82 27.98 32.98
N GLU A 21 16.71 27.24 33.05
CA GLU A 21 15.38 27.78 33.27
C GLU A 21 15.31 28.56 34.58
N LYS A 22 15.80 27.96 35.68
CA LYS A 22 15.86 28.61 36.98
C LYS A 22 16.71 29.90 36.95
N TYR A 23 17.83 29.86 36.23
CA TYR A 23 18.70 31.03 36.08
C TYR A 23 17.99 32.15 35.29
N CYS A 24 17.40 31.83 34.14
CA CYS A 24 16.68 32.80 33.32
C CYS A 24 15.52 33.45 34.08
N LEU A 25 14.74 32.65 34.81
CA LEU A 25 13.64 33.13 35.65
C LEU A 25 14.08 33.99 36.82
N LYS A 26 15.35 33.88 37.27
CA LYS A 26 15.88 34.70 38.37
C LYS A 26 16.63 35.95 37.91
N HIS A 27 17.20 35.94 36.72
CA HIS A 27 18.17 36.95 36.32
C HIS A 27 17.90 37.59 34.96
N CYS A 28 17.32 36.85 34.01
CA CYS A 28 17.09 37.38 32.67
C CYS A 28 15.71 38.02 32.53
N PHE A 29 14.70 37.45 33.18
CA PHE A 29 13.30 37.86 33.06
C PHE A 29 12.73 38.50 34.33
N VAL A 30 13.57 38.73 35.34
CA VAL A 30 13.16 39.44 36.57
C VAL A 30 13.29 40.93 36.36
N VAL A 31 12.23 41.66 36.75
CA VAL A 31 12.29 43.11 36.83
C VAL A 31 13.04 43.50 38.11
N PRO A 32 14.14 44.27 38.05
CA PRO A 32 14.91 44.65 39.23
C PRO A 32 14.05 45.41 40.25
N GLU A 33 14.34 45.21 41.54
CA GLU A 33 13.66 45.91 42.62
C GLU A 33 13.79 47.44 42.45
N GLY A 34 12.65 48.15 42.54
CA GLY A 34 12.57 49.59 42.28
C GLY A 34 12.12 49.94 40.85
N PHE A 35 12.13 49.00 39.92
CA PHE A 35 11.47 49.13 38.63
C PHE A 35 10.10 48.47 38.73
N SER A 36 9.04 49.26 38.87
CA SER A 36 7.70 48.78 38.62
C SER A 36 7.29 49.25 37.23
N LEU A 37 6.77 48.33 36.42
CA LEU A 37 5.95 48.73 35.30
C LEU A 37 4.85 49.64 35.88
N ARG A 38 4.76 50.91 35.44
CA ARG A 38 3.64 51.78 35.82
C ARG A 38 2.40 50.97 35.50
N LYS A 39 1.63 50.59 36.52
CA LYS A 39 0.33 49.97 36.30
C LYS A 39 -0.43 50.97 35.45
N THR A 40 -0.85 50.55 34.27
CA THR A 40 -1.68 51.31 33.33
C THR A 40 -3.08 51.51 33.93
N ASN A 41 -3.14 51.98 35.16
CA ASN A 41 -4.34 52.41 35.82
C ASN A 41 -4.38 53.91 35.54
N GLU A 42 -5.04 54.23 34.43
CA GLU A 42 -5.80 55.44 34.15
C GLU A 42 -5.21 56.80 34.62
N SER A 43 -5.02 57.68 33.63
CA SER A 43 -4.66 59.11 33.74
C SER A 43 -3.20 59.42 34.13
N CYS A 44 -2.34 59.55 33.11
CA CYS A 44 -1.23 60.48 33.18
C CYS A 44 -1.60 61.66 32.29
N ASP A 45 -2.32 62.59 32.91
CA ASP A 45 -2.45 63.96 32.44
C ASP A 45 -1.05 64.56 32.24
N ASP A 46 -0.92 65.35 31.18
CA ASP A 46 0.15 66.31 30.90
C ASP A 46 1.58 65.77 30.67
N ASN A 47 1.78 65.12 29.51
CA ASN A 47 2.96 65.24 28.61
C ASN A 47 3.04 64.14 27.53
N SER A 48 1.90 63.67 27.00
CA SER A 48 1.93 62.78 25.83
C SER A 48 2.00 63.61 24.56
N VAL A 49 3.17 63.61 23.91
CA VAL A 49 3.31 64.05 22.52
C VAL A 49 2.29 63.27 21.69
N GLY A 50 1.33 63.98 21.10
CA GLY A 50 0.24 63.42 20.30
C GLY A 50 0.74 62.65 19.09
N PHE A 51 0.96 61.34 19.27
CA PHE A 51 1.13 60.36 18.21
C PHE A 51 -0.13 59.49 18.01
N ASP A 52 -1.22 59.83 18.70
CA ASP A 52 -2.26 58.88 19.13
C ASP A 52 -3.49 58.77 18.21
N ASP A 53 -3.39 59.13 16.92
CA ASP A 53 -4.56 59.05 16.03
C ASP A 53 -4.22 58.57 14.60
N ILE A 54 -3.10 59.05 14.03
CA ILE A 54 -2.68 58.65 12.66
C ILE A 54 -1.85 57.37 12.67
N GLY A 55 -1.05 57.15 13.72
CA GLY A 55 -0.19 55.97 13.84
C GLY A 55 -0.96 54.69 14.18
N ASP A 56 -2.07 54.80 14.91
CA ASP A 56 -2.84 53.67 15.41
C ASP A 56 -3.71 53.05 14.30
N SER A 57 -4.38 53.89 13.49
CA SER A 57 -5.21 53.46 12.37
C SER A 57 -4.41 52.76 11.25
N GLU A 58 -3.21 53.26 10.94
CA GLU A 58 -2.32 52.61 9.96
C GLU A 58 -1.77 51.28 10.49
N LEU A 59 -1.44 51.20 11.79
CA LEU A 59 -1.03 49.96 12.43
C LEU A 59 -2.15 48.92 12.41
N ASP A 60 -3.38 49.34 12.71
CA ASP A 60 -4.57 48.49 12.65
C ASP A 60 -4.82 47.97 11.23
N ALA A 61 -4.69 48.83 10.21
CA ALA A 61 -4.81 48.42 8.81
C ALA A 61 -3.73 47.39 8.40
N GLN A 62 -2.49 47.56 8.87
CA GLN A 62 -1.42 46.58 8.65
C GLN A 62 -1.69 45.27 9.38
N LEU A 63 -2.22 45.34 10.61
CA LEU A 63 -2.57 44.19 11.41
C LEU A 63 -3.70 43.38 10.75
N ASP A 64 -4.72 44.05 10.23
CA ASP A 64 -5.81 43.41 9.47
C ASP A 64 -5.29 42.79 8.18
N THR A 65 -4.40 43.48 7.45
CA THR A 65 -3.74 42.90 6.28
C THR A 65 -2.97 41.62 6.60
N LEU A 66 -2.28 41.58 7.75
CA LEU A 66 -1.54 40.39 8.20
C LEU A 66 -2.49 39.27 8.64
N ARG A 67 -3.58 39.59 9.33
CA ARG A 67 -4.62 38.64 9.70
C ARG A 67 -5.24 38.02 8.44
N ASP A 68 -5.58 38.82 7.44
CA ASP A 68 -6.13 38.35 6.18
C ASP A 68 -5.15 37.41 5.46
N LYS A 69 -3.88 37.80 5.33
CA LYS A 69 -2.83 36.93 4.77
C LYS A 69 -2.70 35.61 5.53
N LEU A 70 -2.74 35.66 6.86
CA LEU A 70 -2.67 34.46 7.69
C LEU A 70 -3.88 33.54 7.46
N THR A 71 -5.08 34.10 7.34
CA THR A 71 -6.28 33.29 7.03
C THR A 71 -6.21 32.68 5.63
N LEU A 72 -5.68 33.41 4.64
CA LEU A 72 -5.49 32.91 3.29
C LEU A 72 -4.50 31.74 3.24
N VAL A 73 -3.31 31.93 3.81
CA VAL A 73 -2.28 30.88 3.91
C VAL A 73 -2.80 29.68 4.72
N GLY A 74 -3.58 29.93 5.77
CA GLY A 74 -4.23 28.87 6.55
C GLY A 74 -5.20 28.02 5.73
N LYS A 75 -5.99 28.64 4.85
CA LYS A 75 -6.88 27.92 3.92
C LYS A 75 -6.09 27.10 2.89
N GLU A 76 -5.09 27.71 2.26
CA GLU A 76 -4.24 27.04 1.27
C GLU A 76 -3.49 25.85 1.89
N SER A 77 -2.95 26.03 3.10
CA SER A 77 -2.30 24.94 3.85
C SER A 77 -3.28 23.79 4.17
N ALA A 78 -4.51 24.11 4.55
CA ALA A 78 -5.53 23.11 4.81
C ALA A 78 -5.94 22.34 3.55
N GLU A 79 -6.01 23.01 2.39
CA GLU A 79 -6.28 22.41 1.10
C GLU A 79 -5.12 21.49 0.66
N LEU A 80 -3.88 21.99 0.68
CA LEU A 80 -2.70 21.21 0.34
C LEU A 80 -2.57 19.95 1.22
N ASN A 81 -2.84 20.06 2.52
CA ASN A 81 -2.82 18.90 3.42
C ASN A 81 -3.94 17.88 3.10
N ARG A 82 -5.09 18.32 2.60
CA ARG A 82 -6.14 17.41 2.11
C ARG A 82 -5.69 16.66 0.86
N GLU A 83 -5.07 17.36 -0.08
CA GLU A 83 -4.51 16.76 -1.30
C GLU A 83 -3.42 15.75 -0.98
N LEU A 84 -2.49 16.10 -0.10
CA LEU A 84 -1.40 15.22 0.33
C LEU A 84 -1.97 13.93 0.93
N ARG A 85 -2.95 14.02 1.82
CA ARG A 85 -3.63 12.83 2.37
C ARG A 85 -4.39 12.03 1.31
N ALA A 86 -4.92 12.65 0.27
CA ALA A 86 -5.56 11.94 -0.83
C ALA A 86 -4.53 11.15 -1.65
N LEU A 87 -3.39 11.78 -1.96
CA LEU A 87 -2.25 11.16 -2.64
C LEU A 87 -1.66 9.98 -1.85
N GLU A 88 -1.49 10.11 -0.54
CA GLU A 88 -1.03 9.00 0.32
C GLU A 88 -1.97 7.79 0.25
N ARG A 89 -3.30 8.02 0.30
CA ARG A 89 -4.29 6.95 0.16
C ARG A 89 -4.24 6.30 -1.22
N GLN A 90 -4.07 7.10 -2.27
CA GLN A 90 -3.94 6.58 -3.62
C GLN A 90 -2.66 5.76 -3.78
N SER A 91 -1.53 6.24 -3.24
CA SER A 91 -0.25 5.54 -3.28
C SER A 91 -0.32 4.21 -2.54
N THR A 92 -0.90 4.18 -1.34
CA THR A 92 -1.07 2.93 -0.58
C THR A 92 -1.98 1.93 -1.30
N LEU A 93 -3.07 2.38 -1.91
CA LEU A 93 -3.95 1.53 -2.73
C LEU A 93 -3.23 0.98 -3.97
N SER A 94 -2.45 1.83 -4.65
CA SER A 94 -1.63 1.46 -5.81
C SER A 94 -0.56 0.43 -5.46
N ASN A 95 0.09 0.59 -4.31
CA ASN A 95 1.07 -0.37 -3.83
C ASN A 95 0.43 -1.72 -3.49
N HIS A 96 -0.76 -1.70 -2.87
CA HIS A 96 -1.51 -2.92 -2.58
C HIS A 96 -1.95 -3.62 -3.87
N SER A 97 -2.44 -2.89 -4.87
CA SER A 97 -2.85 -3.49 -6.15
C SER A 97 -1.66 -4.08 -6.89
N ALA A 98 -0.52 -3.38 -6.93
CA ALA A 98 0.72 -3.90 -7.51
C ALA A 98 1.17 -5.19 -6.80
N ALA A 99 1.10 -5.24 -5.46
CA ALA A 99 1.42 -6.44 -4.70
C ALA A 99 0.46 -7.60 -5.03
N SER A 100 -0.86 -7.34 -5.07
CA SER A 100 -1.86 -8.36 -5.44
C SER A 100 -1.67 -8.91 -6.86
N VAL A 101 -1.34 -8.04 -7.83
CA VAL A 101 -1.03 -8.46 -9.21
C VAL A 101 0.23 -9.30 -9.25
N ASN A 102 1.27 -8.90 -8.53
CA ASN A 102 2.50 -9.66 -8.43
C ASN A 102 2.25 -11.04 -7.80
N ASP A 103 1.45 -11.13 -6.73
CA ASP A 103 1.10 -12.40 -6.09
C ASP A 103 0.31 -13.31 -7.05
N ALA A 104 -0.64 -12.76 -7.81
CA ALA A 104 -1.38 -13.51 -8.83
C ALA A 104 -0.45 -14.02 -9.95
N LEU A 105 0.54 -13.22 -10.35
CA LEU A 105 1.54 -13.61 -11.33
C LEU A 105 2.45 -14.74 -10.80
N GLN A 106 2.89 -14.65 -9.54
CA GLN A 106 3.66 -15.73 -8.90
C GLN A 106 2.85 -17.02 -8.79
N LEU A 107 1.54 -16.95 -8.52
CA LEU A 107 0.66 -18.12 -8.52
C LEU A 107 0.59 -18.77 -9.91
N TYR A 108 0.52 -17.95 -10.96
CA TYR A 108 0.53 -18.44 -12.35
C TYR A 108 1.89 -19.03 -12.77
N GLU A 109 3.00 -18.49 -12.28
CA GLU A 109 4.32 -19.10 -12.51
C GLU A 109 4.50 -20.41 -11.74
N LYS A 110 4.03 -20.45 -10.48
CA LYS A 110 4.14 -21.63 -9.62
C LYS A 110 3.25 -22.79 -10.07
N HIS A 111 2.01 -22.49 -10.43
CA HIS A 111 1.17 -23.43 -11.15
C HIS A 111 1.44 -23.23 -12.63
N SER A 112 2.50 -23.87 -13.15
CA SER A 112 2.74 -23.92 -14.59
C SER A 112 1.51 -24.51 -15.28
N VAL A 113 0.56 -23.65 -15.62
CA VAL A 113 -0.68 -24.01 -16.33
C VAL A 113 -0.30 -24.65 -17.65
N ASN A 114 0.85 -24.23 -18.20
CA ASN A 114 1.47 -24.84 -19.35
C ASN A 114 1.91 -26.29 -19.09
N GLU A 115 2.57 -26.63 -17.98
CA GLU A 115 2.91 -28.04 -17.68
C GLU A 115 1.68 -28.90 -17.48
N MET A 116 0.70 -28.47 -16.67
CA MET A 116 -0.55 -29.23 -16.49
C MET A 116 -1.31 -29.41 -17.82
N PHE A 117 -1.31 -28.38 -18.68
CA PHE A 117 -1.96 -28.46 -19.98
C PHE A 117 -1.21 -29.40 -20.95
N GLN A 118 0.13 -29.39 -20.93
CA GLN A 118 0.95 -30.32 -21.71
C GLN A 118 0.75 -31.78 -21.23
N GLU A 119 0.67 -31.99 -19.93
CA GLU A 119 0.43 -33.31 -19.33
C GLU A 119 -0.97 -33.84 -19.69
N LEU A 120 -1.99 -32.97 -19.68
CA LEU A 120 -3.34 -33.30 -20.15
C LEU A 120 -3.36 -33.65 -21.64
N LEU A 121 -2.67 -32.87 -22.48
CA LEU A 121 -2.52 -33.13 -23.92
C LEU A 121 -1.86 -34.48 -24.18
N GLY A 122 -0.78 -34.79 -23.43
CA GLY A 122 -0.11 -36.09 -23.48
C GLY A 122 -1.06 -37.22 -23.13
N THR A 123 -1.77 -37.10 -22.00
CA THR A 123 -2.72 -38.10 -21.52
C THR A 123 -3.87 -38.33 -22.52
N ALA A 124 -4.41 -37.25 -23.10
CA ALA A 124 -5.47 -37.33 -24.11
C ALA A 124 -4.99 -38.01 -25.41
N SER A 125 -3.74 -37.76 -25.80
CA SER A 125 -3.12 -38.41 -26.95
C SER A 125 -2.94 -39.91 -26.73
N GLU A 126 -2.43 -40.31 -25.55
CA GLU A 126 -2.32 -41.71 -25.18
C GLU A 126 -3.67 -42.43 -25.14
N PHE A 127 -4.68 -41.76 -24.58
CA PHE A 127 -6.04 -42.29 -24.55
C PHE A 127 -6.56 -42.54 -25.96
N ARG A 128 -6.40 -41.57 -26.87
CA ARG A 128 -6.78 -41.71 -28.28
C ARG A 128 -6.06 -42.90 -28.93
N ALA A 129 -4.75 -43.03 -28.72
CA ALA A 129 -3.98 -44.16 -29.27
C ALA A 129 -4.48 -45.52 -28.75
N LYS A 130 -4.82 -45.61 -27.45
CA LYS A 130 -5.41 -46.83 -26.85
C LYS A 130 -6.78 -47.15 -27.44
N VAL A 131 -7.63 -46.15 -27.66
CA VAL A 131 -8.95 -46.32 -28.28
C VAL A 131 -8.82 -46.83 -29.71
N GLU A 132 -7.94 -46.25 -30.52
CA GLU A 132 -7.70 -46.70 -31.90
C GLU A 132 -7.15 -48.13 -31.93
N LYS A 133 -6.22 -48.47 -31.02
CA LYS A 133 -5.71 -49.84 -30.89
C LYS A 133 -6.81 -50.84 -30.52
N LEU A 134 -7.67 -50.51 -29.56
CA LEU A 134 -8.81 -51.36 -29.17
C LEU A 134 -9.80 -51.53 -30.32
N LYS A 135 -10.04 -50.47 -31.10
CA LYS A 135 -10.91 -50.52 -32.27
C LYS A 135 -10.34 -51.44 -33.36
N ALA A 136 -9.05 -51.34 -33.65
CA ALA A 136 -8.37 -52.23 -34.60
C ALA A 136 -8.40 -53.70 -34.16
N GLN A 137 -8.11 -53.98 -32.87
CA GLN A 137 -8.18 -55.33 -32.31
C GLN A 137 -9.59 -55.94 -32.43
N ARG A 138 -10.64 -55.14 -32.18
CA ARG A 138 -12.03 -55.58 -32.33
C ARG A 138 -12.37 -55.95 -33.79
N VAL A 139 -11.88 -55.16 -34.76
CA VAL A 139 -12.08 -55.45 -36.18
C VAL A 139 -11.38 -56.76 -36.56
N GLU A 140 -10.11 -56.90 -36.20
CA GLU A 140 -9.32 -58.12 -36.48
C GLU A 140 -9.94 -59.38 -35.86
N GLU A 141 -10.42 -59.28 -34.61
CA GLU A 141 -11.11 -60.39 -33.93
C GLU A 141 -12.43 -60.76 -34.64
N SER A 142 -13.17 -59.77 -35.13
CA SER A 142 -14.40 -60.00 -35.89
C SER A 142 -14.14 -60.69 -37.24
N GLU A 143 -13.06 -60.29 -37.94
CA GLU A 143 -12.63 -60.93 -39.18
C GLU A 143 -12.12 -62.35 -38.94
N ARG A 144 -11.36 -62.57 -37.86
CA ARG A 144 -10.90 -63.91 -37.47
C ARG A 144 -12.08 -64.84 -37.20
N LYS A 145 -13.07 -64.40 -36.41
CA LYS A 145 -14.31 -65.15 -36.15
C LYS A 145 -15.10 -65.44 -37.43
N ARG A 146 -15.12 -64.51 -38.39
CA ARG A 146 -15.76 -64.71 -39.69
C ARG A 146 -15.02 -65.77 -40.54
N ASN A 147 -13.69 -65.68 -40.62
CA ASN A 147 -12.86 -66.63 -41.36
C ASN A 147 -12.90 -68.04 -40.75
N GLU A 148 -12.98 -68.15 -39.42
CA GLU A 148 -13.12 -69.43 -38.73
C GLU A 148 -14.47 -70.11 -39.03
N ARG A 149 -15.57 -69.34 -39.06
CA ARG A 149 -16.87 -69.86 -39.54
C ARG A 149 -16.82 -70.32 -40.99
N LEU A 150 -16.15 -69.56 -41.86
CA LEU A 150 -15.98 -69.94 -43.27
C LEU A 150 -15.15 -71.23 -43.41
N ARG A 151 -14.12 -71.43 -42.59
CA ARG A 151 -13.33 -72.68 -42.56
C ARG A 151 -14.16 -73.88 -42.10
N ILE A 152 -14.90 -73.75 -40.99
CA ILE A 152 -15.79 -74.81 -40.48
C ILE A 152 -16.89 -75.15 -41.51
N THR A 153 -17.37 -74.15 -42.24
CA THR A 153 -18.37 -74.34 -43.30
C THR A 153 -17.75 -75.05 -44.51
N GLY A 154 -16.53 -74.71 -44.92
CA GLY A 154 -15.78 -75.38 -45.98
C GLY A 154 -15.49 -76.86 -45.70
N ASP A 155 -15.14 -77.21 -44.45
CA ASP A 155 -14.94 -78.61 -44.05
C ASP A 155 -16.25 -79.41 -44.02
N SER A 156 -17.38 -78.77 -43.71
CA SER A 156 -18.71 -79.40 -43.80
C SER A 156 -19.14 -79.70 -45.25
N PHE A 157 -18.61 -78.99 -46.25
CA PHE A 157 -18.86 -79.28 -47.67
C PHE A 157 -17.97 -80.40 -48.22
N LEU A 158 -16.82 -80.68 -47.60
CA LEU A 158 -15.97 -81.82 -47.98
C LEU A 158 -16.44 -83.15 -47.38
N MET A 159 -17.13 -83.13 -46.23
CA MET A 159 -17.72 -84.33 -45.61
C MET A 159 -19.03 -84.81 -46.25
N ASN A 160 -19.64 -84.03 -47.17
CA ASN A 160 -20.94 -84.36 -47.78
C ASN A 160 -20.84 -84.78 -49.26
N ARG A 161 -19.63 -85.16 -49.72
CA ARG A 161 -19.36 -85.60 -51.11
C ARG A 161 -18.89 -87.05 -51.24
N GLY A 162 -19.16 -87.87 -50.21
CA GLY A 162 -18.93 -89.30 -50.22
C GLY A 162 -20.19 -90.04 -49.80
N ASN A 163 -21.08 -90.28 -50.76
CA ASN A 163 -22.00 -91.43 -50.83
C ASN A 163 -22.62 -91.49 -52.23
#